data_AF-A0A8J9RZE3-F1
#
_entry.id   AF-A0A8J9RZE3-F1
#
_cell.length_a   1.000
_cell.length_b   1.000
_cell.length_c   1.000
_cell.angle_alpha   90.00
_cell.angle_beta   90.00
_cell.angle_gamma   90.00
#
_symmetry.space_group_name_H-M   'P 1'
#
loop_
_entity.id
_entity.type
_entity.pdbx_description
1 polymer ?
#
loop_
_entity_poly.entity_id
_entity_poly.type
_entity_poly.pdbx_seq_one_letter_code
_entity_poly.pdbx_strand_id
1 'polypeptide(L)'
;NAIKRSLEYIGLEEGQPLEGVPIEKVFIGSCTNGRIEDIRNVAAIAMGRKVAEGVDAMVVPGSGLVKKQAEEEGLDKILIEAGFDWREPGCSMCLAMNPDKLKPQERCASTSNRNFEGRQGNGGRTHLMSPGMAAAAAVSGVISDVRKFPFLGDPSADPRLASNSKSRVFTTEELVSPGPVISPPAPYLENLDAEIKGTADSAGLPKFNSLTGVAAPLDIQNIDTDMIIPKEFLKTIKRSGLGFAAFAELRYENAEEVATIGEEVAKLRDDFILNKKGYESTKILIAGDNFGCGSSREHAPWSINDMGIRCIISTSFADIFYNNCFNNGMLPVTLPRDQVEFLLEDAGTPGTEITVDLINQKVVCANGDEFSFEIDEFRKDCLVNGLDKIGLTLAKDEKISLFETSRSAQFPWLDGASFKVPDVVPMYPDAGFWKREGVVA
;
A
#
# COMPACT_ATOMS: atom_id res chain seq x y z
N ASN A 1 -2.77 22.28 -18.82
CA ASN A 1 -3.64 21.26 -19.47
C ASN A 1 -4.17 20.17 -18.52
N ALA A 2 -3.79 20.13 -17.23
CA ALA A 2 -4.24 19.11 -16.27
C ALA A 2 -5.75 19.13 -15.96
N ILE A 3 -6.34 20.32 -15.74
CA ILE A 3 -7.77 20.47 -15.45
C ILE A 3 -8.64 19.88 -16.56
N LYS A 4 -8.28 20.13 -17.83
CA LYS A 4 -8.98 19.59 -18.99
C LYS A 4 -8.97 18.06 -18.99
N ARG A 5 -7.82 17.44 -18.76
CA ARG A 5 -7.70 15.97 -18.62
C ARG A 5 -8.57 15.44 -17.48
N SER A 6 -8.56 16.10 -16.31
CA SER A 6 -9.38 15.67 -15.17
C SER A 6 -10.87 15.74 -15.49
N LEU A 7 -11.33 16.80 -16.17
CA LEU A 7 -12.71 16.96 -16.62
C LEU A 7 -13.10 15.89 -17.65
N GLU A 8 -12.24 15.62 -18.63
CA GLU A 8 -12.43 14.56 -19.63
C GLU A 8 -12.52 13.17 -18.97
N TYR A 9 -11.60 12.87 -18.03
CA TYR A 9 -11.57 11.61 -17.29
C TYR A 9 -12.85 11.40 -16.48
N ILE A 10 -13.20 12.37 -15.62
CA ILE A 10 -14.40 12.28 -14.77
C ILE A 10 -15.69 12.42 -15.58
N GLY A 11 -15.61 12.86 -16.84
CA GLY A 11 -16.74 13.07 -17.74
C GLY A 11 -17.69 14.14 -17.23
N LEU A 12 -17.15 15.32 -16.89
CA LEU A 12 -17.90 16.50 -16.45
C LEU A 12 -17.47 17.73 -17.25
N GLU A 13 -18.38 18.68 -17.41
CA GLU A 13 -18.09 19.99 -17.98
C GLU A 13 -17.69 21.02 -16.91
N GLU A 14 -16.94 22.05 -17.31
CA GLU A 14 -16.58 23.15 -16.41
C GLU A 14 -17.84 23.86 -15.89
N GLY A 15 -17.93 24.04 -14.58
CA GLY A 15 -19.09 24.68 -13.94
C GLY A 15 -20.33 23.79 -13.80
N GLN A 16 -20.30 22.53 -14.28
CA GLN A 16 -21.40 21.59 -14.12
C GLN A 16 -21.63 21.28 -12.62
N PRO A 17 -22.86 21.39 -12.10
CA PRO A 17 -23.19 20.94 -10.76
C PRO A 17 -22.99 19.43 -10.62
N LEU A 18 -22.41 19.00 -9.48
CA LEU A 18 -22.32 17.57 -9.15
C LEU A 18 -23.68 16.98 -8.78
N GLU A 19 -24.56 17.77 -8.15
CA GLU A 19 -25.91 17.33 -7.84
C GLU A 19 -26.68 17.01 -9.13
N GLY A 20 -27.30 15.84 -9.20
CA GLY A 20 -28.02 15.35 -10.38
C GLY A 20 -27.17 14.56 -11.38
N VAL A 21 -25.85 14.44 -11.18
CA VAL A 21 -25.01 13.60 -12.03
C VAL A 21 -25.38 12.12 -11.83
N PRO A 22 -25.73 11.36 -12.90
CA PRO A 22 -26.14 9.97 -12.79
C PRO A 22 -25.01 9.06 -12.37
N ILE A 23 -25.36 8.01 -11.63
CA ILE A 23 -24.44 6.97 -11.16
C ILE A 23 -24.96 5.59 -11.50
N GLU A 24 -24.05 4.65 -11.75
CA GLU A 24 -24.39 3.24 -12.01
C GLU A 24 -24.00 2.35 -10.82
N LYS A 25 -23.02 2.76 -10.01
CA LYS A 25 -22.59 2.02 -8.82
C LYS A 25 -22.58 2.83 -7.54
N VAL A 26 -22.82 2.15 -6.43
CA VAL A 26 -22.58 2.65 -5.09
C VAL A 26 -21.74 1.66 -4.30
N PHE A 27 -20.66 2.15 -3.70
CA PHE A 27 -19.83 1.39 -2.77
C PHE A 27 -19.82 2.04 -1.40
N ILE A 28 -20.39 1.35 -0.40
CA ILE A 28 -20.42 1.79 0.99
C ILE A 28 -19.61 0.81 1.84
N GLY A 29 -18.74 1.34 2.70
CA GLY A 29 -18.12 0.59 3.77
C GLY A 29 -16.60 0.42 3.69
N SER A 30 -16.13 -0.82 3.89
CA SER A 30 -14.73 -1.17 4.12
C SER A 30 -14.14 -0.51 5.38
N CYS A 31 -12.81 -0.46 5.48
CA CYS A 31 -12.12 0.06 6.67
C CYS A 31 -12.38 1.55 6.94
N THR A 32 -12.69 2.34 5.91
CA THR A 32 -12.85 3.80 6.05
C THR A 32 -14.22 4.16 6.63
N ASN A 33 -15.28 3.57 6.09
CA ASN A 33 -16.65 3.95 6.43
C ASN A 33 -17.60 2.75 6.62
N GLY A 34 -17.07 1.64 7.13
CA GLY A 34 -17.83 0.43 7.45
C GLY A 34 -18.06 0.22 8.94
N ARG A 35 -18.11 1.29 9.75
CA ARG A 35 -18.44 1.18 11.19
C ARG A 35 -19.94 1.00 11.38
N ILE A 36 -20.36 0.55 12.56
CA ILE A 36 -21.78 0.32 12.84
C ILE A 36 -22.60 1.62 12.70
N GLU A 37 -22.06 2.77 13.11
CA GLU A 37 -22.70 4.07 12.96
C GLU A 37 -22.88 4.49 11.50
N ASP A 38 -21.90 4.15 10.65
CA ASP A 38 -21.98 4.39 9.21
C ASP A 38 -23.11 3.55 8.59
N ILE A 39 -23.24 2.28 8.98
CA ILE A 39 -24.29 1.35 8.50
C ILE A 39 -25.68 1.80 8.98
N ARG A 40 -25.82 2.23 10.24
CA ARG A 40 -27.08 2.80 10.76
C ARG A 40 -27.52 4.03 9.97
N ASN A 41 -26.57 4.90 9.59
CA ASN A 41 -26.87 6.08 8.78
C ASN A 41 -27.39 5.70 7.39
N VAL A 42 -26.77 4.70 6.76
CA VAL A 42 -27.19 4.17 5.46
C VAL A 42 -28.58 3.53 5.58
N ALA A 43 -28.81 2.70 6.60
CA ALA A 43 -30.10 2.06 6.85
C ALA A 43 -31.23 3.07 7.10
N ALA A 44 -30.96 4.16 7.82
CA ALA A 44 -31.94 5.23 8.02
C ALA A 44 -32.39 5.89 6.71
N ILE A 45 -31.48 6.06 5.75
CA ILE A 45 -31.81 6.61 4.43
C ILE A 45 -32.49 5.54 3.56
N ALA A 46 -32.06 4.29 3.64
CA ALA A 46 -32.62 3.18 2.87
C ALA A 46 -34.06 2.83 3.27
N MET A 47 -34.43 2.99 4.55
CA MET A 47 -35.74 2.59 5.06
C MET A 47 -36.89 3.25 4.31
N GLY A 48 -37.83 2.42 3.84
CA GLY A 48 -39.00 2.85 3.07
C GLY A 48 -38.69 3.29 1.64
N ARG A 49 -37.45 3.12 1.17
CA ARG A 49 -36.99 3.44 -0.19
C ARG A 49 -36.47 2.17 -0.88
N LYS A 50 -36.21 2.29 -2.18
CA LYS A 50 -35.53 1.26 -2.99
C LYS A 50 -34.33 1.89 -3.68
N VAL A 51 -33.29 1.11 -3.88
CA VAL A 51 -32.19 1.43 -4.79
C VAL A 51 -32.78 1.72 -6.17
N ALA A 52 -32.32 2.80 -6.80
CA ALA A 52 -32.83 3.24 -8.08
C ALA A 52 -32.60 2.20 -9.18
N GLU A 53 -33.49 2.17 -10.17
CA GLU A 53 -33.35 1.26 -11.31
C GLU A 53 -32.03 1.51 -12.06
N GLY A 54 -31.29 0.43 -12.34
CA GLY A 54 -29.99 0.51 -13.01
C GLY A 54 -28.80 0.83 -12.11
N VAL A 55 -28.99 0.97 -10.78
CA VAL A 55 -27.90 1.17 -9.81
C VAL A 55 -27.56 -0.13 -9.09
N ASP A 56 -26.27 -0.51 -9.13
CA ASP A 56 -25.72 -1.57 -8.29
C ASP A 56 -25.14 -0.98 -7.00
N ALA A 57 -25.84 -1.15 -5.88
CA ALA A 57 -25.44 -0.60 -4.59
C ALA A 57 -25.00 -1.67 -3.60
N MET A 58 -23.74 -1.64 -3.16
CA MET A 58 -23.20 -2.60 -2.19
C MET A 58 -22.81 -1.96 -0.86
N VAL A 59 -22.97 -2.72 0.22
CA VAL A 59 -22.58 -2.35 1.57
C VAL A 59 -21.65 -3.42 2.15
N VAL A 60 -20.44 -3.01 2.52
CA VAL A 60 -19.35 -3.87 2.98
C VAL A 60 -18.97 -3.50 4.43
N PRO A 61 -19.31 -4.31 5.43
CA PRO A 61 -18.95 -4.03 6.82
C PRO A 61 -17.42 -3.94 7.01
N GLY A 62 -16.97 -3.11 7.94
CA GLY A 62 -15.54 -2.92 8.21
C GLY A 62 -14.88 -4.12 8.91
N SER A 63 -15.68 -4.97 9.58
CA SER A 63 -15.22 -6.19 10.24
C SER A 63 -16.36 -7.19 10.43
N GLY A 64 -16.02 -8.45 10.75
CA GLY A 64 -17.02 -9.47 11.11
C GLY A 64 -17.84 -9.10 12.35
N LEU A 65 -17.25 -8.36 13.29
CA LEU A 65 -17.94 -7.88 14.49
C LEU A 65 -19.01 -6.84 14.15
N VAL A 66 -18.69 -5.89 13.26
CA VAL A 66 -19.65 -4.90 12.78
C VAL A 66 -20.78 -5.57 12.01
N LYS A 67 -20.46 -6.54 11.14
CA LYS A 67 -21.46 -7.31 10.39
C LYS A 67 -22.44 -8.01 11.33
N LYS A 68 -21.91 -8.80 12.27
CA LYS A 68 -22.73 -9.51 13.27
C LYS A 68 -23.64 -8.55 14.04
N GLN A 69 -23.10 -7.41 14.48
CA GLN A 69 -23.89 -6.41 15.19
C GLN A 69 -24.98 -5.79 14.30
N ALA A 70 -24.68 -5.49 13.03
CA ALA A 70 -25.67 -4.96 12.10
C ALA A 70 -26.81 -5.96 11.83
N GLU A 71 -26.49 -7.26 11.76
CA GLU A 71 -27.48 -8.34 11.60
C GLU A 71 -28.34 -8.55 12.86
N GLU A 72 -27.73 -8.46 14.05
CA GLU A 72 -28.46 -8.48 15.33
C GLU A 72 -29.41 -7.27 15.48
N GLU A 73 -28.99 -6.10 14.98
CA GLU A 73 -29.82 -4.88 14.95
C GLU A 73 -30.85 -4.88 13.80
N GLY A 74 -30.80 -5.86 12.89
CA GLY A 74 -31.69 -5.96 11.73
C GLY A 74 -31.43 -4.91 10.65
N LEU A 75 -30.27 -4.26 10.65
CA LEU A 75 -29.89 -3.25 9.66
C LEU A 75 -29.70 -3.88 8.28
N ASP A 76 -29.12 -5.09 8.24
CA ASP A 76 -28.96 -5.91 7.04
C ASP A 76 -30.30 -6.11 6.32
N LYS A 77 -31.38 -6.38 7.07
CA LYS A 77 -32.72 -6.59 6.52
C LYS A 77 -33.27 -5.34 5.85
N ILE A 78 -33.08 -4.17 6.48
CA ILE A 78 -33.48 -2.87 5.89
C ILE A 78 -32.74 -2.64 4.57
N LEU A 79 -31.44 -2.93 4.55
CA LEU A 79 -30.59 -2.74 3.37
C LEU A 79 -30.96 -3.71 2.24
N ILE A 80 -31.12 -5.00 2.55
CA ILE A 80 -31.53 -6.04 1.60
C ILE A 80 -32.92 -5.73 1.05
N GLU A 81 -33.87 -5.34 1.90
CA GLU A 81 -35.20 -4.95 1.45
C GLU A 81 -35.13 -3.74 0.54
N ALA A 82 -34.32 -2.74 0.83
CA ALA A 82 -34.11 -1.59 -0.03
C ALA A 82 -33.41 -1.95 -1.37
N GLY A 83 -32.83 -3.15 -1.50
CA GLY A 83 -32.14 -3.61 -2.71
C GLY A 83 -30.63 -3.38 -2.70
N PHE A 84 -30.04 -3.07 -1.54
CA PHE A 84 -28.59 -3.07 -1.38
C PHE A 84 -28.07 -4.50 -1.30
N ASP A 85 -26.90 -4.71 -1.89
CA ASP A 85 -26.14 -5.95 -1.80
C ASP A 85 -25.31 -5.96 -0.51
N TRP A 86 -25.76 -6.76 0.46
CA TRP A 86 -25.12 -6.92 1.77
C TRP A 86 -23.97 -7.93 1.72
N ARG A 87 -22.73 -7.44 1.86
CA ARG A 87 -21.51 -8.23 1.61
C ARG A 87 -20.81 -8.73 2.87
N GLU A 88 -19.81 -9.59 2.66
CA GLU A 88 -18.85 -9.99 3.68
C GLU A 88 -17.80 -8.89 3.93
N PRO A 89 -17.24 -8.79 5.16
CA PRO A 89 -16.27 -7.76 5.48
C PRO A 89 -14.98 -7.92 4.68
N GLY A 90 -14.46 -6.81 4.14
CA GLY A 90 -13.21 -6.83 3.39
C GLY A 90 -12.87 -5.50 2.69
N CYS A 91 -11.78 -5.52 1.93
CA CYS A 91 -11.40 -4.36 1.11
C CYS A 91 -12.41 -4.13 -0.03
N SER A 92 -12.91 -5.20 -0.66
CA SER A 92 -13.86 -5.13 -1.78
C SER A 92 -13.41 -4.10 -2.83
N MET A 93 -14.32 -3.26 -3.34
CA MET A 93 -14.05 -2.23 -4.36
C MET A 93 -13.10 -1.12 -3.88
N CYS A 94 -12.85 -0.94 -2.57
CA CYS A 94 -11.86 0.05 -2.09
C CYS A 94 -10.46 -0.22 -2.65
N LEU A 95 -10.11 -1.51 -2.79
CA LEU A 95 -8.91 -1.95 -3.47
C LEU A 95 -9.24 -2.55 -4.85
N ALA A 96 -10.41 -3.15 -5.05
CA ALA A 96 -10.85 -3.74 -6.32
C ALA A 96 -9.91 -4.82 -6.89
N MET A 97 -9.30 -5.63 -6.01
CA MET A 97 -8.56 -6.85 -6.40
C MET A 97 -9.46 -8.07 -6.67
N ASN A 98 -10.73 -7.95 -6.32
CA ASN A 98 -11.78 -8.93 -6.52
C ASN A 98 -12.70 -8.50 -7.69
N PRO A 99 -13.78 -9.24 -8.01
CA PRO A 99 -14.71 -8.86 -9.07
C PRO A 99 -15.49 -7.56 -8.83
N ASP A 100 -15.42 -6.97 -7.63
CA ASP A 100 -16.08 -5.69 -7.32
C ASP A 100 -15.27 -4.54 -7.95
N LYS A 101 -15.37 -4.41 -9.28
CA LYS A 101 -14.69 -3.37 -10.07
C LYS A 101 -15.68 -2.50 -10.82
N LEU A 102 -15.22 -1.31 -11.21
CA LEU A 102 -15.90 -0.45 -12.17
C LEU A 102 -15.52 -0.82 -13.60
N LYS A 103 -16.49 -0.71 -14.50
CA LYS A 103 -16.26 -0.74 -15.95
C LYS A 103 -15.77 0.63 -16.44
N PRO A 104 -15.13 0.70 -17.61
CA PRO A 104 -14.78 1.98 -18.21
C PRO A 104 -16.00 2.92 -18.30
N GLN A 105 -15.81 4.16 -17.87
CA GLN A 105 -16.81 5.24 -17.81
C GLN A 105 -17.97 5.04 -16.82
N GLU A 106 -18.06 3.88 -16.17
CA GLU A 106 -19.04 3.61 -15.11
C GLU A 106 -18.75 4.50 -13.90
N ARG A 107 -19.77 5.14 -13.35
CA ARG A 107 -19.66 6.11 -12.27
C ARG A 107 -20.08 5.53 -10.93
N CYS A 108 -19.23 5.73 -9.94
CA CYS A 108 -19.43 5.25 -8.59
C CYS A 108 -19.55 6.38 -7.58
N ALA A 109 -20.58 6.33 -6.75
CA ALA A 109 -20.60 7.01 -5.45
C ALA A 109 -19.95 6.11 -4.41
N SER A 110 -18.75 6.47 -3.92
CA SER A 110 -17.93 5.61 -3.10
C SER A 110 -17.62 6.24 -1.73
N THR A 111 -17.67 5.43 -0.68
CA THR A 111 -17.22 5.80 0.67
C THR A 111 -15.80 5.29 0.96
N SER A 112 -15.01 5.04 -0.09
CA SER A 112 -13.59 4.75 0.07
C SER A 112 -12.82 6.03 0.41
N ASN A 113 -11.52 5.91 0.63
CA ASN A 113 -10.64 7.05 0.88
C ASN A 113 -9.77 7.43 -0.34
N ARG A 114 -9.90 6.73 -1.47
CA ARG A 114 -9.04 6.90 -2.65
C ARG A 114 -9.83 6.68 -3.94
N ASN A 115 -9.64 7.61 -4.89
CA ASN A 115 -10.21 7.58 -6.22
C ASN A 115 -9.19 7.92 -7.31
N PHE A 116 -7.93 7.49 -7.14
CA PHE A 116 -6.92 7.54 -8.21
C PHE A 116 -7.42 6.85 -9.48
N GLU A 117 -6.92 7.28 -10.64
CA GLU A 117 -7.30 6.68 -11.92
C GLU A 117 -7.00 5.18 -11.89
N GLY A 118 -7.97 4.35 -12.31
CA GLY A 118 -7.82 2.89 -12.34
C GLY A 118 -7.96 2.17 -10.98
N ARG A 119 -7.96 2.90 -9.85
CA ARG A 119 -7.99 2.33 -8.50
C ARG A 119 -9.12 1.32 -8.29
N GLN A 120 -10.36 1.72 -8.58
CA GLN A 120 -11.55 0.88 -8.42
C GLN A 120 -11.96 0.13 -9.70
N GLY A 121 -11.18 0.27 -10.77
CA GLY A 121 -11.47 -0.26 -12.10
C GLY A 121 -10.93 0.68 -13.17
N ASN A 122 -10.29 0.12 -14.21
CA ASN A 122 -9.65 0.92 -15.26
C ASN A 122 -10.71 1.75 -16.01
N GLY A 123 -10.45 3.06 -16.13
CA GLY A 123 -11.39 4.03 -16.72
C GLY A 123 -12.68 4.29 -15.93
N GLY A 124 -12.83 3.72 -14.72
CA GLY A 124 -14.00 3.97 -13.85
C GLY A 124 -13.97 5.36 -13.22
N ARG A 125 -15.14 5.92 -12.91
CA ARG A 125 -15.30 7.32 -12.44
C ARG A 125 -15.80 7.35 -11.00
N THR A 126 -14.89 7.51 -10.04
CA THR A 126 -15.24 7.47 -8.62
C THR A 126 -15.37 8.86 -8.00
N HIS A 127 -16.49 9.07 -7.30
CA HIS A 127 -16.74 10.22 -6.42
C HIS A 127 -16.70 9.80 -4.96
N LEU A 128 -15.78 10.39 -4.19
CA LEU A 128 -15.69 10.12 -2.75
C LEU A 128 -16.73 10.92 -1.99
N MET A 129 -17.51 10.26 -1.12
CA MET A 129 -18.53 10.90 -0.30
C MET A 129 -18.82 10.11 0.98
N SER A 130 -19.57 10.74 1.89
CA SER A 130 -19.98 10.08 3.14
C SER A 130 -20.96 8.92 2.89
N PRO A 131 -21.10 7.97 3.84
CA PRO A 131 -22.10 6.90 3.76
C PRO A 131 -23.52 7.38 3.51
N GLY A 132 -23.93 8.49 4.14
CA GLY A 132 -25.26 9.04 3.92
C GLY A 132 -25.45 9.58 2.51
N MET A 133 -24.45 10.28 1.95
CA MET A 133 -24.48 10.76 0.57
C MET A 133 -24.51 9.60 -0.44
N ALA A 134 -23.72 8.55 -0.19
CA ALA A 134 -23.72 7.35 -1.02
C ALA A 134 -25.07 6.61 -0.96
N ALA A 135 -25.68 6.50 0.22
CA ALA A 135 -27.02 5.93 0.38
C ALA A 135 -28.09 6.77 -0.34
N ALA A 136 -28.02 8.09 -0.23
CA ALA A 136 -28.90 9.01 -0.96
C ALA A 136 -28.73 8.87 -2.48
N ALA A 137 -27.48 8.74 -2.96
CA ALA A 137 -27.21 8.49 -4.36
C ALA A 137 -27.77 7.13 -4.83
N ALA A 138 -27.64 6.08 -4.01
CA ALA A 138 -28.16 4.75 -4.32
C ALA A 138 -29.68 4.77 -4.56
N VAL A 139 -30.44 5.45 -3.71
CA VAL A 139 -31.92 5.48 -3.81
C VAL A 139 -32.45 6.53 -4.80
N SER A 140 -31.62 7.45 -5.27
CA SER A 140 -32.01 8.49 -6.24
C SER A 140 -31.45 8.25 -7.66
N GLY A 141 -30.43 7.41 -7.82
CA GLY A 141 -29.77 7.17 -9.10
C GLY A 141 -28.80 8.26 -9.54
N VAL A 142 -28.63 9.30 -8.73
CA VAL A 142 -27.78 10.46 -9.03
C VAL A 142 -27.05 10.93 -7.78
N ILE A 143 -25.93 11.62 -7.92
CA ILE A 143 -25.29 12.32 -6.81
C ILE A 143 -26.30 13.33 -6.23
N SER A 144 -26.63 13.18 -4.95
CA SER A 144 -27.74 13.90 -4.31
C SER A 144 -27.34 14.50 -2.97
N ASP A 145 -27.93 15.64 -2.62
CA ASP A 145 -27.80 16.21 -1.27
C ASP A 145 -28.54 15.36 -0.23
N VAL A 146 -27.78 14.71 0.66
CA VAL A 146 -28.30 13.84 1.72
C VAL A 146 -29.32 14.52 2.63
N ARG A 147 -29.29 15.85 2.78
CA ARG A 147 -30.23 16.60 3.63
C ARG A 147 -31.68 16.51 3.13
N LYS A 148 -31.88 16.14 1.87
CA LYS A 148 -33.20 15.92 1.24
C LYS A 148 -33.78 14.53 1.55
N PHE A 149 -33.06 13.69 2.30
CA PHE A 149 -33.43 12.30 2.60
C PHE A 149 -33.63 12.10 4.11
N PRO A 150 -34.74 12.62 4.69
CA PRO A 150 -35.05 12.37 6.08
C PRO A 150 -35.39 10.90 6.32
N PHE A 151 -35.29 10.47 7.58
CA PHE A 151 -35.81 9.17 8.00
C PHE A 151 -37.33 9.16 7.83
N LEU A 152 -37.87 8.08 7.25
CA LEU A 152 -39.30 7.97 6.93
C LEU A 152 -40.10 7.15 7.95
N GLY A 153 -39.42 6.44 8.85
CA GLY A 153 -40.07 5.64 9.90
C GLY A 153 -40.48 6.46 11.12
N ASP A 154 -40.97 5.77 12.15
CA ASP A 154 -41.21 6.34 13.47
C ASP A 154 -39.88 6.89 14.04
N PRO A 155 -39.76 8.18 14.41
CA PRO A 155 -38.52 8.75 14.96
C PRO A 155 -37.89 7.96 16.11
N SER A 156 -38.69 7.23 16.91
CA SER A 156 -38.20 6.37 17.99
C SER A 156 -37.48 5.10 17.49
N ALA A 157 -37.75 4.70 16.25
CA ALA A 157 -37.14 3.58 15.54
C ALA A 157 -36.00 4.01 14.59
N ASP A 158 -35.59 5.28 14.60
CA ASP A 158 -34.45 5.73 13.81
C ASP A 158 -33.19 5.00 14.29
N PRO A 159 -32.54 4.18 13.43
CA PRO A 159 -31.39 3.38 13.84
C PRO A 159 -30.19 4.26 14.25
N ARG A 160 -30.20 5.55 13.91
CA ARG A 160 -29.18 6.52 14.35
C ARG A 160 -29.39 6.99 15.79
N LEU A 161 -30.60 6.88 16.33
CA LEU A 161 -31.01 7.39 17.64
C LEU A 161 -31.21 6.30 18.70
N ALA A 162 -31.13 5.03 18.34
CA ALA A 162 -31.41 3.92 19.25
C ALA A 162 -30.68 4.08 20.61
N SER A 163 -31.41 4.13 21.72
CA SER A 163 -30.88 4.54 23.04
C SER A 163 -29.93 3.53 23.70
N ASN A 164 -29.89 2.29 23.20
CA ASN A 164 -28.93 1.24 23.58
C ASN A 164 -27.72 1.16 22.63
N SER A 165 -27.58 2.10 21.69
CA SER A 165 -26.60 2.09 20.60
C SER A 165 -25.16 2.47 21.00
N LYS A 166 -24.75 2.27 22.26
CA LYS A 166 -23.33 2.38 22.60
C LYS A 166 -22.57 1.45 21.66
N SER A 167 -21.63 1.98 20.88
CA SER A 167 -20.70 1.19 20.10
C SER A 167 -20.21 0.07 21.02
N ARG A 168 -20.51 -1.19 20.68
CA ARG A 168 -20.17 -2.30 21.57
C ARG A 168 -18.66 -2.28 21.70
N VAL A 169 -18.18 -2.08 22.92
CA VAL A 169 -16.77 -2.29 23.23
C VAL A 169 -16.60 -3.79 23.28
N PHE A 170 -16.08 -4.35 22.20
CA PHE A 170 -15.68 -5.75 22.16
C PHE A 170 -14.44 -5.88 23.05
N THR A 171 -14.61 -6.36 24.27
CA THR A 171 -13.47 -6.71 25.13
C THR A 171 -12.76 -7.92 24.53
N THR A 172 -11.43 -7.89 24.58
CA THR A 172 -10.55 -8.85 23.88
C THR A 172 -10.71 -10.30 24.36
N GLU A 173 -11.33 -10.53 25.52
CA GLU A 173 -11.38 -11.86 26.16
C GLU A 173 -12.32 -12.86 25.47
N GLU A 174 -13.40 -12.41 24.83
CA GLU A 174 -14.39 -13.30 24.20
C GLU A 174 -14.20 -13.50 22.69
N LEU A 175 -13.35 -12.67 22.05
CA LEU A 175 -13.33 -12.51 20.58
C LEU A 175 -11.93 -12.56 19.96
N VAL A 176 -10.89 -12.71 20.77
CA VAL A 176 -9.57 -13.10 20.29
C VAL A 176 -9.65 -14.59 19.98
N SER A 177 -9.55 -14.97 18.70
CA SER A 177 -8.96 -16.27 18.36
C SER A 177 -7.72 -16.36 19.24
N PRO A 178 -7.51 -17.43 20.06
CA PRO A 178 -6.25 -17.56 20.78
C PRO A 178 -5.20 -17.23 19.73
N GLY A 179 -4.36 -16.22 20.02
CA GLY A 179 -3.37 -15.77 19.05
C GLY A 179 -2.61 -16.98 18.54
N PRO A 180 -1.74 -16.85 17.52
CA PRO A 180 -0.74 -17.90 17.35
C PRO A 180 -0.20 -18.16 18.75
N VAL A 181 -0.43 -19.37 19.29
CA VAL A 181 0.39 -19.89 20.37
C VAL A 181 1.76 -19.58 19.80
N ILE A 182 2.51 -18.70 20.45
CA ILE A 182 3.90 -18.54 20.12
C ILE A 182 4.41 -19.94 20.36
N SER A 183 4.41 -20.77 19.31
CA SER A 183 5.18 -21.99 19.31
C SER A 183 6.52 -21.45 19.71
N PRO A 184 7.10 -21.93 20.84
CA PRO A 184 8.47 -21.58 21.13
C PRO A 184 9.22 -21.76 19.81
N PRO A 185 10.09 -20.82 19.40
CA PRO A 185 10.86 -20.98 18.17
C PRO A 185 11.29 -22.43 18.15
N ALA A 186 10.93 -23.15 17.08
CA ALA A 186 11.18 -24.59 16.98
C ALA A 186 12.56 -24.82 17.56
N PRO A 187 12.71 -25.68 18.59
CA PRO A 187 13.95 -25.76 19.36
C PRO A 187 15.07 -25.77 18.34
N TYR A 188 16.00 -24.82 18.46
CA TYR A 188 17.17 -24.78 17.60
C TYR A 188 17.71 -26.21 17.60
N LEU A 189 17.45 -26.93 16.51
CA LEU A 189 18.01 -28.25 16.35
C LEU A 189 19.48 -27.91 16.15
N GLU A 190 20.27 -28.10 17.20
CA GLU A 190 21.69 -28.36 17.10
C GLU A 190 21.84 -29.67 16.30
N ASN A 191 21.46 -29.67 15.03
CA ASN A 191 22.07 -30.54 14.06
C ASN A 191 23.43 -29.90 13.75
N LEU A 192 24.37 -30.14 14.67
CA LEU A 192 25.73 -30.44 14.25
C LEU A 192 25.63 -31.47 13.12
N ASP A 193 26.29 -31.18 12.00
CA ASP A 193 26.46 -32.05 10.83
C ASP A 193 25.41 -31.98 9.70
N ALA A 194 24.65 -30.89 9.61
CA ALA A 194 24.21 -30.43 8.30
C ALA A 194 25.18 -29.35 7.82
N GLU A 195 26.14 -29.71 6.95
CA GLU A 195 26.73 -28.73 6.04
C GLU A 195 25.58 -28.11 5.24
N ILE A 196 25.04 -27.00 5.74
CA ILE A 196 24.32 -26.05 4.90
C ILE A 196 25.39 -25.49 3.97
N LYS A 197 25.64 -26.20 2.87
CA LYS A 197 26.19 -25.61 1.63
C LYS A 197 25.13 -24.73 1.00
N GLY A 198 24.66 -23.77 1.77
CA GLY A 198 24.13 -22.53 1.26
C GLY A 198 25.30 -21.57 1.30
N THR A 199 26.02 -21.47 0.20
CA THR A 199 26.65 -20.21 -0.20
C THR A 199 25.52 -19.21 -0.50
N ALA A 200 24.72 -18.90 0.50
CA ALA A 200 24.08 -17.62 0.55
C ALA A 200 25.12 -16.77 1.28
N ASP A 201 26.09 -16.25 0.52
CA ASP A 201 26.49 -14.89 0.80
C ASP A 201 25.18 -14.15 1.07
N SER A 202 25.03 -13.55 2.24
CA SER A 202 24.01 -12.52 2.42
C SER A 202 24.38 -11.43 1.43
N ALA A 203 24.00 -11.63 0.16
CA ALA A 203 24.25 -10.70 -0.91
C ALA A 203 23.39 -9.52 -0.53
N GLY A 204 24.01 -8.57 0.17
CA GLY A 204 23.38 -7.35 0.59
C GLY A 204 22.84 -6.60 -0.63
N LEU A 205 22.31 -5.42 -0.40
CA LEU A 205 21.78 -4.62 -1.50
C LEU A 205 22.86 -4.40 -2.57
N PRO A 206 22.50 -4.35 -3.86
CA PRO A 206 23.43 -3.93 -4.89
C PRO A 206 23.98 -2.56 -4.54
N LYS A 207 25.30 -2.46 -4.37
CA LYS A 207 25.97 -1.20 -4.01
C LYS A 207 25.64 -0.09 -5.01
N PHE A 208 25.55 1.14 -4.51
CA PHE A 208 25.33 2.33 -5.32
C PHE A 208 26.41 3.36 -4.98
N ASN A 209 27.40 3.51 -5.87
CA ASN A 209 28.45 4.53 -5.74
C ASN A 209 28.22 5.67 -6.73
N SER A 210 28.12 5.30 -8.00
CA SER A 210 27.77 6.19 -9.11
C SER A 210 27.03 5.37 -10.17
N LEU A 211 26.12 6.03 -10.89
CA LEU A 211 25.30 5.42 -11.92
C LEU A 211 25.31 6.31 -13.16
N THR A 212 25.91 5.83 -14.25
CA THR A 212 25.79 6.42 -15.59
C THR A 212 24.88 5.56 -16.47
N GLY A 213 23.94 6.20 -17.16
CA GLY A 213 23.16 5.55 -18.20
C GLY A 213 22.05 6.44 -18.74
N VAL A 214 21.26 5.84 -19.64
CA VAL A 214 20.15 6.52 -20.30
C VAL A 214 19.15 7.03 -19.27
N ALA A 215 18.81 8.30 -19.39
CA ALA A 215 17.77 8.95 -18.63
C ALA A 215 16.48 9.07 -19.46
N ALA A 216 15.33 8.81 -18.85
CA ALA A 216 14.03 8.97 -19.50
C ALA A 216 13.16 10.01 -18.78
N PRO A 217 12.50 10.90 -19.53
CA PRO A 217 11.59 11.89 -18.96
C PRO A 217 10.19 11.30 -18.83
N LEU A 218 9.68 11.25 -17.62
CA LEU A 218 8.30 10.89 -17.31
C LEU A 218 7.63 12.08 -16.61
N ASP A 219 7.36 13.13 -17.39
CA ASP A 219 6.74 14.38 -16.92
C ASP A 219 5.25 14.17 -16.58
N ILE A 220 5.02 13.45 -15.49
CA ILE A 220 3.72 13.22 -14.89
C ILE A 220 3.86 13.57 -13.41
N GLN A 221 3.01 14.47 -12.93
CA GLN A 221 2.90 14.79 -11.52
C GLN A 221 2.00 13.79 -10.81
N ASN A 222 2.26 13.55 -9.53
CA ASN A 222 1.51 12.62 -8.68
C ASN A 222 1.46 11.20 -9.25
N ILE A 223 2.58 10.71 -9.78
CA ILE A 223 2.71 9.28 -10.12
C ILE A 223 2.52 8.50 -8.82
N ASP A 224 1.37 7.87 -8.67
CA ASP A 224 1.05 7.08 -7.50
C ASP A 224 1.50 5.63 -7.65
N THR A 225 1.52 4.88 -6.54
CA THR A 225 1.95 3.48 -6.56
C THR A 225 1.02 2.53 -7.31
N ASP A 226 -0.24 2.90 -7.56
CA ASP A 226 -1.13 2.14 -8.46
C ASP A 226 -0.71 2.34 -9.92
N MET A 227 -0.26 3.54 -10.32
CA MET A 227 0.36 3.79 -11.64
C MET A 227 1.69 3.06 -11.80
N ILE A 228 2.52 3.00 -10.75
CA ILE A 228 3.83 2.31 -10.81
C ILE A 228 3.63 0.79 -10.94
N ILE A 229 2.76 0.20 -10.13
CA ILE A 229 2.45 -1.22 -10.24
C ILE A 229 0.98 -1.46 -9.89
N PRO A 230 0.13 -1.75 -10.89
CA PRO A 230 -1.28 -1.99 -10.66
C PRO A 230 -1.53 -3.17 -9.72
N LYS A 231 -2.64 -3.09 -9.00
CA LYS A 231 -3.05 -4.07 -7.98
C LYS A 231 -3.16 -5.50 -8.50
N GLU A 232 -3.43 -5.67 -9.79
CA GLU A 232 -3.56 -6.95 -10.48
C GLU A 232 -2.28 -7.79 -10.37
N PHE A 233 -1.12 -7.13 -10.30
CA PHE A 233 0.20 -7.77 -10.20
C PHE A 233 0.62 -8.12 -8.77
N LEU A 234 -0.18 -7.75 -7.76
CA LEU A 234 0.17 -7.89 -6.33
C LEU A 234 -0.24 -9.24 -5.72
N LYS A 235 -0.70 -10.20 -6.54
CA LYS A 235 -1.04 -11.56 -6.10
C LYS A 235 0.19 -12.47 -5.99
N THR A 236 1.35 -12.02 -6.47
CA THR A 236 2.60 -12.77 -6.45
C THR A 236 3.24 -12.76 -5.07
N ILE A 237 3.95 -13.83 -4.73
CA ILE A 237 4.85 -13.92 -3.56
C ILE A 237 6.32 -13.68 -3.93
N LYS A 238 6.62 -13.53 -5.22
CA LYS A 238 7.97 -13.28 -5.72
C LYS A 238 8.36 -11.82 -5.47
N ARG A 239 9.63 -11.61 -5.12
CA ARG A 239 10.21 -10.27 -4.90
C ARG A 239 11.08 -9.79 -6.07
N SER A 240 11.21 -10.59 -7.13
CA SER A 240 12.01 -10.30 -8.30
C SER A 240 11.30 -10.77 -9.58
N GLY A 241 11.75 -10.26 -10.73
CA GLY A 241 11.15 -10.50 -12.04
C GLY A 241 9.86 -9.72 -12.27
N LEU A 242 9.67 -8.59 -11.59
CA LEU A 242 8.48 -7.73 -11.69
C LEU A 242 8.66 -6.55 -12.65
N GLY A 243 9.77 -6.49 -13.39
CA GLY A 243 10.07 -5.41 -14.34
C GLY A 243 8.99 -5.23 -15.42
N PHE A 244 8.38 -6.32 -15.87
CA PHE A 244 7.27 -6.27 -16.82
C PHE A 244 6.00 -5.64 -16.24
N ALA A 245 5.82 -5.67 -14.91
CA ALA A 245 4.66 -5.11 -14.23
C ALA A 245 4.77 -3.61 -13.95
N ALA A 246 6.00 -3.06 -14.00
CA ALA A 246 6.23 -1.63 -13.80
C ALA A 246 5.52 -0.82 -14.88
N PHE A 247 4.70 0.15 -14.47
CA PHE A 247 3.90 1.04 -15.32
C PHE A 247 2.97 0.32 -16.30
N ALA A 248 2.49 -0.88 -15.97
CA ALA A 248 1.77 -1.75 -16.90
C ALA A 248 0.56 -1.08 -17.60
N GLU A 249 -0.25 -0.31 -16.87
CA GLU A 249 -1.41 0.41 -17.46
C GLU A 249 -1.02 1.53 -18.43
N LEU A 250 0.20 2.06 -18.32
CA LEU A 250 0.76 3.04 -19.25
C LEU A 250 1.52 2.36 -20.39
N ARG A 251 2.13 1.20 -20.14
CA ARG A 251 2.96 0.48 -21.11
C ARG A 251 2.19 -0.39 -22.07
N TYR A 252 1.06 -0.96 -21.65
CA TYR A 252 0.37 -1.99 -22.43
C TYR A 252 -1.05 -1.57 -22.79
N GLU A 253 -1.47 -1.92 -24.00
CA GLU A 253 -2.87 -1.84 -24.41
C GLU A 253 -3.73 -2.85 -23.65
N ASN A 254 -3.17 -4.03 -23.34
CA ASN A 254 -3.84 -5.17 -22.71
C ASN A 254 -3.27 -5.50 -21.31
N ALA A 255 -3.05 -4.49 -20.46
CA ALA A 255 -2.44 -4.66 -19.15
C ALA A 255 -3.12 -5.71 -18.24
N GLU A 256 -4.44 -5.85 -18.30
CA GLU A 256 -5.17 -6.87 -17.52
C GLU A 256 -4.87 -8.30 -17.99
N GLU A 257 -4.72 -8.51 -19.29
CA GLU A 257 -4.30 -9.80 -19.85
C GLU A 257 -2.86 -10.12 -19.44
N VAL A 258 -1.96 -9.11 -19.49
CA VAL A 258 -0.56 -9.26 -19.05
C VAL A 258 -0.47 -9.63 -17.58
N ALA A 259 -1.32 -9.05 -16.73
CA ALA A 259 -1.35 -9.40 -15.30
C ALA A 259 -1.86 -10.83 -15.02
N THR A 260 -2.63 -11.40 -15.95
CA THR A 260 -3.29 -12.71 -15.77
C THR A 260 -2.50 -13.84 -16.43
N ILE A 261 -1.95 -13.59 -17.61
CA ILE A 261 -1.28 -14.59 -18.46
C ILE A 261 0.24 -14.47 -18.27
N GLY A 262 0.78 -13.25 -18.44
CA GLY A 262 2.20 -12.95 -18.31
C GLY A 262 2.67 -11.92 -19.34
N GLU A 263 3.98 -11.62 -19.34
CA GLU A 263 4.60 -10.65 -20.26
C GLU A 263 4.50 -11.08 -21.74
N GLU A 264 4.37 -12.36 -22.03
CA GLU A 264 4.36 -12.93 -23.38
C GLU A 264 3.19 -12.48 -24.26
N VAL A 265 2.10 -12.02 -23.65
CA VAL A 265 0.93 -11.48 -24.38
C VAL A 265 0.96 -9.94 -24.49
N ALA A 266 2.01 -9.29 -24.00
CA ALA A 266 2.07 -7.84 -23.93
C ALA A 266 2.01 -7.16 -25.31
N LYS A 267 1.07 -6.22 -25.44
CA LYS A 267 0.96 -5.30 -26.58
C LYS A 267 1.40 -3.92 -26.13
N LEU A 268 2.60 -3.52 -26.54
CA LEU A 268 3.19 -2.25 -26.15
C LEU A 268 2.41 -1.06 -26.74
N ARG A 269 2.31 0.00 -25.95
CA ARG A 269 1.84 1.31 -26.38
C ARG A 269 3.01 2.15 -26.91
N ASP A 270 2.91 2.61 -28.16
CA ASP A 270 3.97 3.39 -28.81
C ASP A 270 4.10 4.83 -28.27
N ASP A 271 3.07 5.35 -27.60
CA ASP A 271 3.05 6.69 -27.04
C ASP A 271 3.77 6.80 -25.68
N PHE A 272 3.91 5.68 -24.96
CA PHE A 272 4.57 5.64 -23.67
C PHE A 272 6.09 5.76 -23.79
N ILE A 273 6.69 6.69 -23.02
CA ILE A 273 8.10 7.08 -23.17
C ILE A 273 9.09 5.91 -23.04
N LEU A 274 8.89 5.03 -22.06
CA LEU A 274 9.82 3.91 -21.81
C LEU A 274 9.69 2.78 -22.85
N ASN A 275 8.68 2.82 -23.71
CA ASN A 275 8.53 1.88 -24.83
C ASN A 275 9.20 2.41 -26.11
N LYS A 276 9.57 3.70 -26.16
CA LYS A 276 10.14 4.32 -27.35
C LYS A 276 11.61 3.95 -27.52
N LYS A 277 12.02 3.91 -28.79
CA LYS A 277 13.41 3.66 -29.16
C LYS A 277 14.36 4.70 -28.56
N GLY A 278 15.45 4.24 -27.96
CA GLY A 278 16.42 5.05 -27.23
C GLY A 278 16.17 5.16 -25.73
N TYR A 279 15.10 4.54 -25.20
CA TYR A 279 14.79 4.49 -23.77
C TYR A 279 14.73 3.05 -23.22
N GLU A 280 15.01 2.03 -24.04
CA GLU A 280 14.89 0.61 -23.64
C GLU A 280 15.87 0.22 -22.52
N SER A 281 17.00 0.93 -22.41
CA SER A 281 18.05 0.72 -21.41
C SER A 281 18.05 1.79 -20.31
N THR A 282 16.91 2.45 -20.08
CA THR A 282 16.77 3.50 -19.06
C THR A 282 17.24 3.01 -17.70
N LYS A 283 18.16 3.76 -17.08
CA LYS A 283 18.64 3.51 -15.71
C LYS A 283 18.20 4.61 -14.74
N ILE A 284 17.90 5.81 -15.26
CA ILE A 284 17.55 6.99 -14.48
C ILE A 284 16.20 7.50 -14.99
N LEU A 285 15.23 7.64 -14.08
CA LEU A 285 13.92 8.20 -14.42
C LEU A 285 13.84 9.62 -13.87
N ILE A 286 13.52 10.60 -14.72
CA ILE A 286 13.26 11.97 -14.28
C ILE A 286 11.76 12.16 -14.33
N ALA A 287 11.15 12.52 -13.20
CA ALA A 287 9.70 12.56 -13.06
C ALA A 287 9.19 13.88 -12.48
N GLY A 288 7.90 14.14 -12.71
CA GLY A 288 7.20 15.26 -12.10
C GLY A 288 7.07 15.15 -10.57
N ASP A 289 6.44 16.15 -9.97
CA ASP A 289 6.31 16.31 -8.53
C ASP A 289 5.52 15.18 -7.83
N ASN A 290 5.84 14.93 -6.55
CA ASN A 290 5.14 14.00 -5.66
C ASN A 290 5.11 12.54 -6.16
N PHE A 291 6.29 12.01 -6.48
CA PHE A 291 6.45 10.66 -7.00
C PHE A 291 6.25 9.57 -5.92
N GLY A 292 5.56 8.49 -6.27
CA GLY A 292 5.35 7.33 -5.42
C GLY A 292 4.29 7.52 -4.34
N CYS A 293 3.36 8.48 -4.52
CA CYS A 293 2.28 8.70 -3.56
C CYS A 293 1.27 7.53 -3.51
N GLY A 294 0.45 7.46 -2.46
CA GLY A 294 -0.59 6.45 -2.34
C GLY A 294 -0.25 5.27 -1.42
N SER A 295 -0.27 4.03 -1.93
CA SER A 295 -0.14 2.81 -1.12
C SER A 295 1.29 2.55 -0.68
N SER A 296 1.47 1.91 0.48
CA SER A 296 2.77 1.50 1.00
C SER A 296 3.38 0.26 0.31
N ARG A 297 2.99 -0.04 -0.93
CA ARG A 297 3.38 -1.30 -1.60
C ARG A 297 4.85 -1.29 -1.98
N GLU A 298 5.63 -2.18 -1.37
CA GLU A 298 7.07 -2.32 -1.66
C GLU A 298 7.36 -2.91 -3.05
N HIS A 299 6.35 -3.54 -3.67
CA HIS A 299 6.39 -3.97 -5.06
C HIS A 299 6.67 -2.83 -6.04
N ALA A 300 6.33 -1.59 -5.70
CA ALA A 300 6.56 -0.43 -6.57
C ALA A 300 8.06 -0.23 -6.87
N PRO A 301 8.95 -0.01 -5.87
CA PRO A 301 10.38 0.03 -6.14
C PRO A 301 10.93 -1.29 -6.68
N TRP A 302 10.43 -2.47 -6.26
CA TRP A 302 10.88 -3.74 -6.85
C TRP A 302 10.69 -3.79 -8.37
N SER A 303 9.50 -3.43 -8.85
CA SER A 303 9.17 -3.44 -10.28
C SER A 303 10.03 -2.46 -11.07
N ILE A 304 10.26 -1.25 -10.55
CA ILE A 304 11.12 -0.25 -11.19
C ILE A 304 12.58 -0.74 -11.24
N ASN A 305 13.06 -1.32 -10.13
CA ASN A 305 14.41 -1.86 -10.02
C ASN A 305 14.64 -3.03 -10.99
N ASP A 306 13.69 -3.97 -11.07
CA ASP A 306 13.74 -5.11 -11.99
C ASP A 306 13.62 -4.70 -13.47
N MET A 307 13.01 -3.54 -13.74
CA MET A 307 13.01 -2.92 -15.08
C MET A 307 14.40 -2.35 -15.45
N GLY A 308 15.32 -2.23 -14.49
CA GLY A 308 16.68 -1.71 -14.69
C GLY A 308 16.88 -0.27 -14.25
N ILE A 309 15.82 0.39 -13.77
CA ILE A 309 15.87 1.78 -13.30
C ILE A 309 16.32 1.80 -11.84
N ARG A 310 17.51 2.34 -11.59
CA ARG A 310 18.17 2.36 -10.27
C ARG A 310 18.09 3.70 -9.56
N CYS A 311 17.79 4.77 -10.29
CA CYS A 311 17.67 6.11 -9.74
C CYS A 311 16.41 6.81 -10.28
N ILE A 312 15.75 7.58 -9.42
CA ILE A 312 14.61 8.42 -9.78
C ILE A 312 14.94 9.83 -9.32
N ILE A 313 14.77 10.82 -10.19
CA ILE A 313 14.96 12.24 -9.91
C ILE A 313 13.57 12.90 -9.98
N SER A 314 13.18 13.62 -8.94
CA SER A 314 11.91 14.36 -8.88
C SER A 314 12.05 15.59 -7.98
N THR A 315 11.03 16.45 -7.95
CA THR A 315 10.97 17.58 -7.00
C THR A 315 10.51 17.17 -5.62
N SER A 316 9.82 16.04 -5.48
CA SER A 316 9.46 15.47 -4.18
C SER A 316 9.03 14.01 -4.30
N PHE A 317 9.10 13.28 -3.19
CA PHE A 317 8.65 11.88 -3.08
C PHE A 317 7.71 11.72 -1.90
N ALA A 318 6.79 10.76 -2.00
CA ALA A 318 6.06 10.32 -0.83
C ALA A 318 6.95 9.50 0.13
N ASP A 319 6.86 9.80 1.42
CA ASP A 319 7.77 9.27 2.45
C ASP A 319 7.95 7.75 2.43
N ILE A 320 6.85 7.00 2.25
CA ILE A 320 6.91 5.53 2.28
C ILE A 320 7.66 5.00 1.06
N PHE A 321 7.34 5.52 -0.13
CA PHE A 321 8.02 5.12 -1.35
C PHE A 321 9.51 5.50 -1.29
N TYR A 322 9.82 6.73 -0.86
CA TYR A 322 11.18 7.21 -0.66
C TYR A 322 11.99 6.26 0.23
N ASN A 323 11.45 5.85 1.38
CA ASN A 323 12.10 4.90 2.28
C ASN A 323 12.25 3.50 1.67
N ASN A 324 11.25 3.03 0.94
CA ASN A 324 11.30 1.73 0.27
C ASN A 324 12.36 1.70 -0.84
N CYS A 325 12.66 2.81 -1.52
CA CYS A 325 13.76 2.85 -2.48
C CYS A 325 15.10 2.48 -1.84
N PHE A 326 15.45 3.08 -0.69
CA PHE A 326 16.71 2.76 0.00
C PHE A 326 16.77 1.31 0.46
N ASN A 327 15.67 0.77 0.99
CA ASN A 327 15.58 -0.64 1.39
C ASN A 327 15.81 -1.61 0.22
N ASN A 328 15.71 -1.14 -1.03
CA ASN A 328 15.81 -1.93 -2.24
C ASN A 328 17.00 -1.51 -3.14
N GLY A 329 17.97 -0.76 -2.59
CA GLY A 329 19.19 -0.41 -3.31
C GLY A 329 19.00 0.62 -4.43
N MET A 330 17.91 1.39 -4.38
CA MET A 330 17.60 2.47 -5.32
C MET A 330 17.90 3.83 -4.69
N LEU A 331 18.26 4.80 -5.54
CA LEU A 331 18.53 6.17 -5.13
C LEU A 331 17.45 7.14 -5.62
N PRO A 332 16.53 7.59 -4.74
CA PRO A 332 15.64 8.71 -5.03
C PRO A 332 16.37 10.03 -4.77
N VAL A 333 16.46 10.89 -5.79
CA VAL A 333 17.14 12.20 -5.73
C VAL A 333 16.09 13.30 -5.82
N THR A 334 16.12 14.21 -4.85
CA THR A 334 15.26 15.40 -4.84
C THR A 334 16.05 16.60 -5.33
N LEU A 335 15.53 17.31 -6.34
CA LEU A 335 16.12 18.55 -6.87
C LEU A 335 15.09 19.69 -6.91
N PRO A 336 15.55 20.96 -6.92
CA PRO A 336 14.70 22.11 -7.24
C PRO A 336 13.98 21.97 -8.59
N ARG A 337 12.80 22.59 -8.71
CA ARG A 337 11.92 22.44 -9.89
C ARG A 337 12.57 22.86 -11.20
N ASP A 338 13.28 23.99 -11.21
CA ASP A 338 14.02 24.49 -12.36
C ASP A 338 15.07 23.49 -12.87
N GLN A 339 15.73 22.78 -11.96
CA GLN A 339 16.72 21.75 -12.32
C GLN A 339 16.03 20.48 -12.83
N VAL A 340 14.91 20.07 -12.24
CA VAL A 340 14.13 18.92 -12.76
C VAL A 340 13.56 19.22 -14.15
N GLU A 341 13.04 20.43 -14.37
CA GLU A 341 12.53 20.86 -15.68
C GLU A 341 13.64 20.87 -16.74
N PHE A 342 14.84 21.35 -16.40
CA PHE A 342 16.01 21.25 -17.25
C PHE A 342 16.35 19.79 -17.61
N LEU A 343 16.39 18.91 -16.61
CA LEU A 343 16.69 17.49 -16.82
C LEU A 343 15.61 16.78 -17.65
N LEU A 344 14.33 17.13 -17.46
CA LEU A 344 13.22 16.62 -18.29
C LEU A 344 13.38 17.01 -19.76
N GLU A 345 13.81 18.25 -20.02
CA GLU A 345 14.07 18.73 -21.38
C GLU A 345 15.28 18.01 -22.01
N ASP A 346 16.40 17.91 -21.27
CA ASP A 346 17.62 17.24 -21.74
C ASP A 346 17.37 15.75 -22.05
N ALA A 347 16.73 15.04 -21.12
CA ALA A 347 16.34 13.65 -21.29
C ALA A 347 15.25 13.45 -22.36
N GLY A 348 14.61 14.51 -22.85
CA GLY A 348 13.70 14.48 -24.00
C GLY A 348 14.33 13.94 -25.28
N THR A 349 15.66 14.02 -25.38
CA THR A 349 16.42 13.43 -26.49
C THR A 349 16.70 11.95 -26.22
N PRO A 350 16.25 11.01 -27.08
CA PRO A 350 16.48 9.58 -26.86
C PRO A 350 17.96 9.21 -26.78
N GLY A 351 18.30 8.37 -25.80
CA GLY A 351 19.69 7.93 -25.55
C GLY A 351 20.55 8.92 -24.77
N THR A 352 19.98 10.02 -24.25
CA THR A 352 20.70 10.97 -23.37
C THR A 352 21.19 10.27 -22.12
N GLU A 353 22.49 10.37 -21.84
CA GLU A 353 23.11 9.80 -20.64
C GLU A 353 23.30 10.85 -19.55
N ILE A 354 22.95 10.47 -18.33
CA ILE A 354 23.19 11.27 -17.12
C ILE A 354 24.00 10.41 -16.16
N THR A 355 24.86 11.06 -15.36
CA THR A 355 25.57 10.43 -14.27
C THR A 355 25.03 10.92 -12.93
N VAL A 356 24.65 10.00 -12.05
CA VAL A 356 24.28 10.28 -10.66
C VAL A 356 25.36 9.72 -9.74
N ASP A 357 26.15 10.61 -9.15
CA ASP A 357 27.24 10.30 -8.23
C ASP A 357 26.76 10.45 -6.79
N LEU A 358 26.59 9.32 -6.08
CA LEU A 358 26.16 9.33 -4.67
C LEU A 358 27.31 9.71 -3.73
N ILE A 359 28.56 9.41 -4.09
CA ILE A 359 29.73 9.72 -3.26
C ILE A 359 29.88 11.23 -3.13
N ASN A 360 29.78 11.95 -4.24
CA ASN A 360 29.87 13.40 -4.29
C ASN A 360 28.51 14.10 -4.20
N GLN A 361 27.41 13.34 -4.25
CA GLN A 361 26.02 13.83 -4.24
C GLN A 361 25.72 14.83 -5.36
N LYS A 362 26.04 14.43 -6.59
CA LYS A 362 25.89 15.24 -7.79
C LYS A 362 25.18 14.49 -8.91
N VAL A 363 24.34 15.20 -9.64
CA VAL A 363 23.84 14.81 -10.96
C VAL A 363 24.67 15.56 -11.99
N VAL A 364 25.25 14.85 -12.96
CA VAL A 364 26.13 15.40 -14.01
C VAL A 364 25.52 15.08 -15.37
N CYS A 365 25.24 16.12 -16.15
CA CYS A 365 24.65 16.02 -17.47
C CYS A 365 25.72 15.81 -18.55
N ALA A 366 25.33 15.37 -19.74
CA ALA A 366 26.26 15.13 -20.85
C ALA A 366 27.00 16.41 -21.31
N ASN A 367 26.38 17.58 -21.13
CA ASN A 367 26.96 18.88 -21.45
C ASN A 367 27.95 19.40 -20.38
N GLY A 368 28.10 18.69 -19.25
CA GLY A 368 28.96 19.07 -18.13
C GLY A 368 28.28 19.86 -17.01
N ASP A 369 26.98 20.18 -17.12
CA ASP A 369 26.24 20.83 -16.05
C ASP A 369 26.08 19.90 -14.84
N GLU A 370 26.25 20.47 -13.64
CA GLU A 370 26.21 19.73 -12.37
C GLU A 370 25.14 20.29 -11.42
N PHE A 371 24.36 19.39 -10.83
CA PHE A 371 23.35 19.70 -9.82
C PHE A 371 23.64 18.93 -8.53
N SER A 372 23.71 19.63 -7.39
CA SER A 372 23.93 19.00 -6.09
C SER A 372 22.63 18.59 -5.42
N PHE A 373 22.66 17.43 -4.76
CA PHE A 373 21.55 16.95 -3.93
C PHE A 373 22.07 16.51 -2.55
N GLU A 374 21.15 16.19 -1.64
CA GLU A 374 21.50 15.76 -0.29
C GLU A 374 20.75 14.47 0.09
N ILE A 375 21.51 13.50 0.60
CA ILE A 375 21.05 12.24 1.18
C ILE A 375 21.70 12.13 2.56
N ASP A 376 20.87 11.74 3.53
CA ASP A 376 21.31 11.44 4.90
C ASP A 376 22.50 10.45 4.90
N GLU A 377 23.47 10.71 5.78
CA GLU A 377 24.74 9.98 5.85
C GLU A 377 24.53 8.48 6.09
N PHE A 378 23.55 8.10 6.91
CA PHE A 378 23.25 6.70 7.21
C PHE A 378 22.69 5.96 5.99
N ARG A 379 21.75 6.57 5.26
CA ARG A 379 21.19 6.02 4.01
C ARG A 379 22.25 5.93 2.92
N LYS A 380 23.12 6.94 2.83
CA LYS A 380 24.26 6.93 1.91
C LYS A 380 25.21 5.78 2.22
N ASP A 381 25.60 5.61 3.48
CA ASP A 381 26.46 4.51 3.93
C ASP A 381 25.85 3.14 3.59
N CYS A 382 24.56 2.98 3.84
CA CYS A 382 23.83 1.75 3.51
C CYS A 382 23.86 1.44 2.00
N LEU A 383 23.63 2.43 1.14
CA LEU A 383 23.67 2.25 -0.32
C LEU A 383 25.09 1.98 -0.84
N VAL A 384 26.09 2.71 -0.35
CA VAL A 384 27.50 2.56 -0.76
C VAL A 384 28.05 1.19 -0.36
N ASN A 385 27.72 0.73 0.85
CA ASN A 385 28.21 -0.53 1.39
C ASN A 385 27.30 -1.72 1.05
N GLY A 386 26.10 -1.48 0.51
CA GLY A 386 25.14 -2.53 0.20
C GLY A 386 24.50 -3.15 1.44
N LEU A 387 24.29 -2.37 2.50
CA LEU A 387 23.74 -2.84 3.76
C LEU A 387 22.22 -2.87 3.71
N ASP A 388 21.63 -4.05 3.84
CA ASP A 388 20.22 -4.22 4.16
C ASP A 388 20.02 -4.31 5.69
N LYS A 389 18.77 -4.51 6.14
CA LYS A 389 18.46 -4.64 7.58
C LYS A 389 19.14 -5.83 8.22
N ILE A 390 19.36 -6.90 7.46
CA ILE A 390 20.07 -8.09 7.93
C ILE A 390 21.56 -7.75 8.09
N GLY A 391 22.18 -7.16 7.07
CA GLY A 391 23.57 -6.70 7.09
C GLY A 391 23.85 -5.71 8.21
N LEU A 392 22.93 -4.77 8.47
CA LEU A 392 23.01 -3.86 9.63
C LEU A 392 22.96 -4.58 10.98
N THR A 393 22.21 -5.68 11.06
CA THR A 393 22.14 -6.52 12.27
C THR A 393 23.41 -7.34 12.42
N LEU A 394 23.90 -7.95 11.34
CA LEU A 394 25.15 -8.72 11.31
C LEU A 394 26.36 -7.84 11.63
N ALA A 395 26.37 -6.55 11.25
CA ALA A 395 27.41 -5.60 11.64
C ALA A 395 27.49 -5.37 13.16
N LYS A 396 26.49 -5.82 13.94
CA LYS A 396 26.44 -5.74 15.41
C LYS A 396 26.67 -7.08 16.09
N ASP A 397 27.10 -8.11 15.37
CA ASP A 397 27.24 -9.49 15.88
C ASP A 397 28.00 -9.57 17.21
N GLU A 398 29.15 -8.90 17.34
CA GLU A 398 29.92 -8.86 18.59
C GLU A 398 29.13 -8.24 19.75
N LYS A 399 28.41 -7.14 19.49
CA LYS A 399 27.59 -6.46 20.52
C LYS A 399 26.39 -7.29 20.93
N ILE A 400 25.75 -7.97 19.96
CA ILE A 400 24.64 -8.89 20.21
C ILE A 400 25.14 -10.05 21.08
N SER A 401 26.26 -10.67 20.71
CA SER A 401 26.86 -11.77 21.46
C SER A 401 27.23 -11.38 22.90
N LEU A 402 27.81 -10.19 23.09
CA LEU A 402 28.11 -9.66 24.43
C LEU A 402 26.84 -9.41 25.25
N PHE A 403 25.81 -8.82 24.63
CA PHE A 403 24.53 -8.57 25.30
C PHE A 403 23.85 -9.88 25.70
N GLU A 404 23.75 -10.86 24.81
CA GLU A 404 23.14 -12.16 25.07
C GLU A 404 23.88 -12.90 26.20
N THR A 405 25.21 -12.91 26.17
CA THR A 405 26.04 -13.48 27.26
C THR A 405 25.74 -12.81 28.60
N SER A 406 25.64 -11.48 28.62
CA SER A 406 25.33 -10.73 29.84
C SER A 406 23.89 -10.96 30.32
N ARG A 407 22.91 -11.00 29.40
CA ARG A 407 21.50 -11.25 29.70
C ARG A 407 21.32 -12.62 30.34
N SER A 408 21.90 -13.67 29.76
CA SER A 408 21.83 -15.02 30.32
C SER A 408 22.50 -15.13 31.68
N ALA A 409 23.56 -14.37 31.95
CA ALA A 409 24.19 -14.34 33.27
C ALA A 409 23.33 -13.61 34.33
N GLN A 410 22.65 -12.53 33.96
CA GLN A 410 21.89 -11.68 34.92
C GLN A 410 20.42 -12.10 35.09
N PHE A 411 19.78 -12.53 34.00
CA PHE A 411 18.36 -12.82 33.90
C PHE A 411 18.10 -14.20 33.27
N PRO A 412 18.66 -15.29 33.81
CA PRO A 412 18.63 -16.59 33.16
C PRO A 412 17.20 -17.12 32.94
N TRP A 413 16.21 -16.72 33.74
CA TRP A 413 14.80 -17.11 33.57
C TRP A 413 14.15 -16.58 32.28
N LEU A 414 14.78 -15.62 31.57
CA LEU A 414 14.33 -15.17 30.25
C LEU A 414 14.75 -16.10 29.11
N ASP A 415 15.63 -17.08 29.36
CA ASP A 415 16.10 -18.03 28.35
C ASP A 415 15.09 -19.17 28.06
N GLY A 416 13.85 -19.08 28.58
CA GLY A 416 12.74 -19.97 28.23
C GLY A 416 13.00 -21.45 28.54
N ALA A 417 12.69 -22.35 27.60
CA ALA A 417 12.92 -23.79 27.75
C ALA A 417 14.40 -24.18 27.79
N SER A 418 15.28 -23.30 27.32
CA SER A 418 16.75 -23.39 27.42
C SER A 418 17.30 -22.86 28.74
N PHE A 419 16.43 -22.43 29.66
CA PHE A 419 16.81 -22.05 31.02
C PHE A 419 17.48 -23.22 31.74
N LYS A 420 18.81 -23.19 31.80
CA LYS A 420 19.55 -23.98 32.77
C LYS A 420 19.38 -23.30 34.11
N VAL A 421 18.51 -23.84 34.98
CA VAL A 421 18.41 -23.36 36.36
C VAL A 421 19.84 -23.31 36.92
N PRO A 422 20.32 -22.16 37.40
CA PRO A 422 21.64 -22.06 38.00
C PRO A 422 21.74 -23.04 39.18
N ASP A 423 22.91 -23.65 39.38
CA ASP A 423 23.12 -24.56 40.51
C ASP A 423 23.00 -23.84 41.87
N VAL A 424 23.06 -22.51 41.85
CA VAL A 424 22.95 -21.64 43.03
C VAL A 424 22.14 -20.40 42.65
N VAL A 425 21.02 -20.14 43.32
CA VAL A 425 20.18 -18.94 43.14
C VAL A 425 20.17 -18.13 44.44
N PRO A 426 20.61 -16.85 44.44
CA PRO A 426 20.53 -15.99 45.62
C PRO A 426 19.07 -15.67 45.95
N MET A 427 18.67 -15.96 47.19
CA MET A 427 17.30 -15.73 47.66
C MET A 427 17.26 -14.47 48.52
N TYR A 428 16.53 -13.44 48.06
CA TYR A 428 16.40 -12.16 48.76
C TYR A 428 15.53 -12.25 50.03
N PRO A 429 15.75 -11.39 51.05
CA PRO A 429 16.95 -10.56 51.29
C PRO A 429 18.01 -11.28 52.14
N ASP A 430 17.62 -12.25 52.97
CA ASP A 430 18.50 -12.89 53.97
C ASP A 430 18.37 -14.42 53.97
N ALA A 431 17.75 -15.00 52.94
CA ALA A 431 17.39 -16.42 52.90
C ALA A 431 18.52 -17.35 52.40
N GLY A 432 19.73 -16.81 52.24
CA GLY A 432 20.88 -17.56 51.73
C GLY A 432 20.77 -17.87 50.25
N PHE A 433 21.32 -19.01 49.82
CA PHE A 433 21.28 -19.46 48.43
C PHE A 433 20.50 -20.75 48.31
N TRP A 434 19.55 -20.82 47.38
CA TRP A 434 18.97 -22.08 46.94
C TRP A 434 20.00 -22.82 46.09
N LYS A 435 20.29 -24.10 46.39
CA LYS A 435 21.18 -24.94 45.57
C LYS A 435 20.38 -26.05 44.92
N ARG A 436 20.66 -26.33 43.65
CA ARG A 436 20.12 -27.51 42.97
C ARG A 436 20.74 -28.76 43.60
N GLU A 437 19.93 -29.56 44.29
CA GLU A 437 20.40 -30.86 44.81
C GLU A 437 20.75 -31.77 43.62
N GLY A 438 21.95 -32.36 43.67
CA GLY A 438 22.48 -33.19 42.60
C GLY A 438 21.56 -34.38 42.31
N VAL A 439 21.28 -34.62 41.03
CA VAL A 439 20.66 -35.87 40.58
C VAL A 439 21.57 -36.99 41.05
N VAL A 440 21.08 -37.81 41.98
CA VAL A 440 21.74 -39.04 42.40
C VAL A 440 21.89 -39.93 41.17
N ALA A 441 23.12 -40.41 40.96
CA ALA A 441 23.58 -41.16 39.78
C ALA A 441 22.70 -42.35 39.38
#